data_AF-A0A961H4T6-F1
#
_entry.id   AF-A0A961H4T6-F1
#
_cell.length_a   1.000
_cell.length_b   1.000
_cell.length_c   1.000
_cell.angle_alpha   90.00
_cell.angle_beta   90.00
_cell.angle_gamma   90.00
#
_symmetry.space_group_name_H-M   'P 1'
#
loop_
_entity.id
_entity.type
_entity.pdbx_description
1 polymer ?
#
loop_
_entity_poly.entity_id
_entity_poly.type
_entity_poly.pdbx_seq_one_letter_code
_entity_poly.pdbx_strand_id
1 'polypeptide(L)'
;MEWTAWNNRAWNESGAGYGLKVPIADRDAHFSRSSASVIIELPTPSGVLEVSVGTAKPSFWNDTCHELISKEIGKWLIDSGLAPWKKGKPPHLEVEMVDAGRFRLVAPGGADDSGL
;
A
#
# COMPACT_ATOMS: atom_id res chain seq x y z
N MET A 1 -11.47 -2.79 -1.62
CA MET A 1 -10.48 -3.86 -1.31
C MET A 1 -9.86 -3.54 0.04
N GLU A 2 -9.21 -4.50 0.70
CA GLU A 2 -8.51 -4.24 1.97
C GLU A 2 -7.12 -4.87 1.95
N TRP A 3 -6.09 -4.04 2.08
CA TRP A 3 -4.69 -4.47 2.09
C TRP A 3 -4.08 -4.24 3.47
N THR A 4 -2.98 -4.93 3.78
CA THR A 4 -2.36 -4.87 5.10
C THR A 4 -1.04 -4.12 5.04
N ALA A 5 -0.81 -3.16 5.94
CA ALA A 5 0.50 -2.54 6.08
C ALA A 5 1.57 -3.59 6.40
N TRP A 6 2.74 -3.49 5.77
CA TRP A 6 3.80 -4.48 5.90
C TRP A 6 5.13 -3.81 6.22
N ASN A 7 5.95 -4.48 7.03
CA ASN A 7 7.33 -4.11 7.28
C ASN A 7 8.19 -5.38 7.33
N ASN A 8 9.43 -5.29 6.85
CA ASN A 8 10.42 -6.38 6.81
C ASN A 8 10.96 -6.79 8.20
N ARG A 9 10.32 -6.36 9.29
CA ARG A 9 10.72 -6.54 10.69
C ARG A 9 11.95 -5.72 11.12
N ALA A 10 12.43 -4.83 10.25
CA ALA A 10 13.45 -3.84 10.56
C ALA A 10 12.82 -2.45 10.43
N TRP A 11 12.24 -1.96 11.52
CA TRP A 11 11.67 -0.61 11.57
C TRP A 11 12.72 0.42 11.18
N ASN A 12 12.36 1.27 10.22
CA ASN A 12 13.25 2.28 9.69
C ASN A 12 12.50 3.60 9.51
N GLU A 13 12.95 4.65 10.16
CA GLU A 13 12.29 5.97 10.12
C GLU A 13 12.33 6.62 8.73
N SER A 14 13.25 6.18 7.85
CA SER A 14 13.30 6.63 6.45
C SER A 14 12.19 6.07 5.57
N GLY A 15 11.38 5.12 6.07
CA GLY A 15 10.36 4.39 5.30
C GLY A 15 10.90 3.20 4.51
N ALA A 16 12.22 2.94 4.53
CA ALA A 16 12.79 1.77 3.88
C ALA A 16 12.33 0.46 4.55
N GLY A 17 11.97 -0.55 3.74
CA GLY A 17 11.55 -1.86 4.26
C GLY A 17 10.06 -1.96 4.62
N TYR A 18 9.25 -0.97 4.25
CA TYR A 18 7.80 -1.00 4.41
C TYR A 18 7.10 -1.19 3.06
N GLY A 19 5.82 -1.54 3.12
CA GLY A 19 4.99 -1.71 1.95
C GLY A 19 3.55 -2.06 2.30
N LEU A 20 2.85 -2.60 1.32
CA LEU A 20 1.49 -3.10 1.44
C LEU A 20 1.47 -4.57 1.04
N LYS A 21 0.89 -5.42 1.86
CA LYS A 21 0.63 -6.82 1.55
C LYS A 21 -0.74 -6.92 0.88
N VAL A 22 -0.75 -7.37 -0.37
CA VAL A 22 -1.94 -7.47 -1.23
C VAL A 22 -2.55 -8.86 -1.11
N PRO A 23 -3.83 -9.03 -0.73
CA PRO A 23 -4.47 -10.34 -0.74
C PRO A 23 -4.31 -11.03 -2.09
N ILE A 24 -4.06 -12.35 -2.10
CA ILE A 24 -3.84 -13.11 -3.34
C ILE A 24 -5.03 -12.96 -4.31
N ALA A 25 -6.26 -12.95 -3.79
CA ALA A 25 -7.46 -12.75 -4.60
C ALA A 25 -7.45 -11.39 -5.32
N ASP A 26 -7.11 -10.31 -4.62
CA ASP A 26 -7.00 -8.96 -5.20
C ASP A 26 -5.86 -8.90 -6.22
N ARG A 27 -4.71 -9.53 -5.92
CA ARG A 27 -3.59 -9.62 -6.85
C ARG A 27 -4.02 -10.26 -8.16
N ASP A 28 -4.60 -11.45 -8.08
CA ASP A 28 -4.94 -12.26 -9.26
C ASP A 28 -6.08 -11.65 -10.07
N ALA A 29 -6.98 -10.89 -9.43
CA ALA A 29 -8.08 -10.21 -10.11
C ALA A 29 -7.67 -8.89 -10.78
N HIS A 30 -6.66 -8.19 -10.26
CA HIS A 30 -6.45 -6.77 -10.58
C HIS A 30 -5.04 -6.42 -11.05
N PHE A 31 -4.10 -7.36 -10.96
CA PHE A 31 -2.73 -7.17 -11.44
C PHE A 31 -2.50 -8.03 -12.68
N SER A 32 -1.70 -7.51 -13.62
CA SER A 32 -1.26 -8.27 -14.78
C SER A 32 0.21 -8.65 -14.67
N ARG A 33 0.53 -9.92 -14.97
CA ARG A 33 1.91 -10.40 -15.11
C ARG A 33 2.68 -9.72 -16.25
N SER A 34 1.98 -9.17 -17.23
CA SER A 34 2.59 -8.41 -18.32
C SER A 34 2.98 -6.99 -17.90
N SER A 35 2.42 -6.48 -16.81
CA SER A 35 2.69 -5.12 -16.31
C SER A 35 3.92 -5.11 -15.42
N ALA A 36 4.87 -4.22 -15.71
CA ALA A 36 6.11 -4.11 -14.96
C ALA A 36 5.93 -3.43 -13.59
N SER A 37 4.92 -2.57 -13.46
CA SER A 37 4.61 -1.81 -12.26
C SER A 37 3.13 -1.47 -12.17
N VAL A 38 2.73 -0.99 -10.99
CA VAL A 38 1.44 -0.37 -10.70
C VAL A 38 1.66 1.01 -10.08
N ILE A 39 0.63 1.86 -10.12
CA ILE A 39 0.62 3.15 -9.42
C ILE A 39 -0.21 3.03 -8.15
N ILE A 40 0.38 3.45 -7.04
CA ILE A 40 -0.30 3.61 -5.74
C ILE A 40 -0.44 5.10 -5.44
N GLU A 41 -1.68 5.55 -5.31
CA GLU A 41 -2.05 6.90 -4.91
C GLU A 41 -2.17 6.97 -3.39
N LEU A 42 -1.35 7.81 -2.79
CA LEU A 42 -1.26 8.02 -1.35
C LEU A 42 -1.81 9.40 -1.01
N PRO A 43 -2.95 9.51 -0.29
CA PRO A 43 -3.48 10.82 0.11
C PRO A 43 -2.57 11.49 1.13
N THR A 44 -2.29 12.77 0.95
CA THR A 44 -1.47 13.61 1.84
C THR A 44 -2.23 14.90 2.16
N PRO A 45 -1.83 15.65 3.20
CA PRO A 45 -2.43 16.96 3.47
C PRO A 45 -2.36 17.94 2.29
N SER A 46 -1.42 17.75 1.36
CA SER A 46 -1.20 18.63 0.21
C SER A 46 -1.77 18.09 -1.12
N GLY A 47 -2.51 16.98 -1.10
CA GLY A 47 -3.03 16.31 -2.30
C GLY A 47 -2.63 14.85 -2.37
N VAL A 48 -2.39 14.31 -3.57
CA VAL A 48 -2.07 12.89 -3.77
C VAL A 48 -0.61 12.72 -4.18
N LEU A 49 0.10 11.81 -3.51
CA LEU A 49 1.42 11.33 -3.92
C LEU A 49 1.27 10.03 -4.72
N GLU A 50 1.69 10.04 -5.99
CA GLU A 50 1.73 8.84 -6.82
C GLU A 50 3.04 8.09 -6.67
N VAL A 51 2.97 6.78 -6.41
CA VAL A 51 4.13 5.90 -6.26
C VAL A 51 4.06 4.76 -7.25
N SER A 52 5.04 4.68 -8.14
CA SER A 52 5.19 3.53 -9.04
C SER A 52 5.92 2.38 -8.33
N VAL A 53 5.25 1.24 -8.17
CA VAL A 53 5.81 0.05 -7.51
C VAL A 53 5.94 -1.10 -8.51
N GLY A 54 7.15 -1.67 -8.60
CA GLY A 54 7.43 -2.76 -9.53
C GLY A 54 6.81 -4.10 -9.12
N THR A 55 6.06 -4.72 -10.03
CA THR A 55 5.34 -5.99 -9.85
C THR A 55 5.89 -7.12 -10.73
N ALA A 56 6.87 -6.85 -11.60
CA ALA A 56 7.47 -7.85 -12.50
C ALA A 56 8.25 -8.96 -11.76
N LYS A 57 8.60 -8.75 -10.49
CA LYS A 57 9.45 -9.68 -9.73
C LYS A 57 8.68 -10.98 -9.50
N PRO A 58 9.26 -12.16 -9.76
CA PRO A 58 8.59 -13.45 -9.53
C PRO A 58 8.09 -13.61 -8.10
N SER A 59 8.79 -13.01 -7.14
CA SER A 59 8.40 -13.03 -5.74
C SER A 59 7.00 -12.46 -5.52
N PHE A 60 6.55 -11.42 -6.23
CA PHE A 60 5.21 -10.84 -6.04
C PHE A 60 4.07 -11.79 -6.46
N TRP A 61 4.38 -12.74 -7.34
CA TRP A 61 3.41 -13.67 -7.94
C TRP A 61 3.39 -15.05 -7.28
N ASN A 62 4.14 -15.24 -6.20
CA ASN A 62 4.12 -16.49 -5.44
C ASN A 62 3.11 -16.39 -4.27
N ASP A 63 2.93 -17.49 -3.53
CA ASP A 63 1.94 -17.53 -2.45
C ASP A 63 2.42 -16.87 -1.14
N THR A 64 3.72 -16.62 -1.01
CA THR A 64 4.35 -16.21 0.25
C THR A 64 4.76 -14.75 0.30
N CYS A 65 4.99 -14.15 -0.86
CA CYS A 65 5.41 -12.78 -1.08
C CYS A 65 4.42 -12.14 -2.06
N HIS A 66 3.80 -11.06 -1.63
CA HIS A 66 2.83 -10.29 -2.42
C HIS A 66 2.80 -8.86 -1.89
N GLU A 67 3.98 -8.38 -1.52
CA GLU A 67 4.18 -7.07 -0.96
C GLU A 67 4.63 -6.05 -2.01
N LEU A 68 3.93 -4.93 -2.04
CA LEU A 68 4.32 -3.72 -2.73
C LEU A 68 5.24 -2.91 -1.83
N ILE A 69 6.55 -3.19 -1.89
CA ILE A 69 7.56 -2.57 -1.04
C ILE A 69 8.09 -1.30 -1.71
N SER A 70 7.94 -0.16 -1.02
CA SER A 70 8.45 1.14 -1.45
C SER A 70 8.77 2.00 -0.23
N LYS A 71 9.84 2.81 -0.36
CA LYS A 71 10.24 3.76 0.68
C LYS A 71 9.19 4.85 0.85
N GLU A 72 8.59 5.31 -0.24
CA GLU A 72 7.55 6.33 -0.29
C GLU A 72 6.28 5.86 0.41
N ILE A 73 5.85 4.61 0.17
CA ILE A 73 4.76 3.97 0.92
C ILE A 73 5.11 3.94 2.42
N GLY A 74 6.34 3.53 2.77
CA GLY A 74 6.78 3.50 4.15
C GLY A 74 6.75 4.86 4.83
N LYS A 75 7.24 5.89 4.15
CA LYS A 75 7.20 7.26 4.67
C LYS A 75 5.77 7.73 4.86
N TRP A 76 4.89 7.44 3.92
CA TRP A 76 3.46 7.76 4.07
C TRP A 76 2.82 7.06 5.27
N LEU A 77 3.11 5.77 5.50
CA LEU A 77 2.61 5.04 6.68
C LEU A 77 3.08 5.69 7.99
N ILE A 78 4.34 6.13 8.05
CA ILE A 78 4.91 6.80 9.23
C ILE A 78 4.27 8.17 9.42
N ASP A 79 4.24 9.00 8.38
CA ASP A 79 3.72 10.36 8.43
C ASP A 79 2.20 10.37 8.74
N SER A 80 1.48 9.31 8.38
CA SER A 80 0.05 9.11 8.68
C SER A 80 -0.21 8.48 10.06
N GLY A 81 0.82 8.27 10.89
CA GLY A 81 0.70 7.67 12.22
C GLY A 81 0.30 6.18 12.23
N LEU A 82 0.44 5.51 11.08
CA LEU A 82 0.11 4.08 10.92
C LEU A 82 1.29 3.19 11.26
N ALA A 83 2.51 3.73 11.30
CA ALA A 83 3.72 3.03 11.70
C ALA A 83 4.48 3.80 12.80
N PRO A 84 5.12 3.12 13.78
CA PRO A 84 5.13 1.66 13.95
C PRO A 84 3.83 1.13 14.56
N TRP A 85 3.61 -0.18 14.47
CA TRP A 85 2.46 -0.86 15.04
C TRP A 85 2.85 -1.97 16.02
N LYS A 86 1.92 -2.36 16.90
CA LYS A 86 2.14 -3.45 17.85
C LYS A 86 2.39 -4.76 17.10
N LYS A 87 3.29 -5.60 17.62
CA LYS A 87 3.60 -6.92 17.04
C LYS A 87 2.32 -7.71 16.76
N GLY A 88 2.19 -8.20 15.53
CA GLY A 88 1.02 -8.99 15.08
C GLY A 88 -0.25 -8.17 14.85
N LYS A 89 -0.18 -6.83 14.90
CA LYS A 89 -1.31 -5.93 14.68
C LYS A 89 -0.98 -4.85 13.62
N PRO A 90 -0.63 -5.25 12.38
CA PRO A 90 -0.50 -4.28 11.31
C PRO A 90 -1.85 -3.58 11.04
N PRO A 91 -1.83 -2.28 10.67
CA PRO A 91 -3.01 -1.61 10.15
C PRO A 91 -3.54 -2.30 8.89
N HIS A 92 -4.86 -2.34 8.79
CA HIS A 92 -5.59 -2.69 7.58
C HIS A 92 -6.03 -1.39 6.89
N LEU A 93 -5.91 -1.36 5.58
CA LEU A 93 -6.07 -0.17 4.76
C LEU A 93 -7.09 -0.46 3.69
N GLU A 94 -8.12 0.38 3.61
CA GLU A 94 -9.05 0.34 2.50
C GLU A 94 -8.36 0.85 1.23
N VAL A 95 -8.63 0.13 0.14
CA VAL A 95 -8.05 0.40 -1.18
C VAL A 95 -9.14 0.44 -2.23
N GLU A 96 -9.12 1.51 -3.01
CA GLU A 96 -9.96 1.71 -4.17
C GLU A 96 -9.16 1.42 -5.45
N MET A 97 -9.81 0.79 -6.42
CA MET A 97 -9.27 0.73 -7.77
C MET A 97 -9.69 1.99 -8.51
N VAL A 98 -8.72 2.78 -8.96
CA VAL A 98 -8.97 3.98 -9.75
C VAL A 98 -9.04 3.64 -11.23
N ASP A 99 -8.12 2.78 -11.69
CA ASP A 99 -8.04 2.27 -13.06
C ASP A 99 -7.21 0.97 -13.08
N ALA A 100 -7.07 0.33 -14.24
CA ALA A 100 -6.22 -0.83 -14.43
C ALA A 100 -4.77 -0.55 -13.98
N GLY A 101 -4.32 -1.26 -12.95
CA GLY A 101 -2.98 -1.08 -12.38
C GLY A 101 -2.79 0.22 -11.61
N ARG A 102 -3.87 0.90 -11.22
CA ARG A 102 -3.85 2.13 -10.43
C ARG A 102 -4.80 2.02 -9.25
N PHE A 103 -4.25 2.17 -8.05
CA PHE A 103 -4.95 1.95 -6.79
C PHE A 103 -4.76 3.14 -5.87
N ARG A 104 -5.78 3.49 -5.11
CA ARG A 104 -5.74 4.58 -4.12
C ARG A 104 -5.95 4.02 -2.72
N LEU A 105 -5.08 4.40 -1.79
CA LEU A 105 -5.32 4.14 -0.37
C LEU A 105 -6.32 5.17 0.17
N VAL A 106 -7.25 4.73 1.00
CA VAL A 106 -8.12 5.63 1.75
C VAL A 106 -7.38 6.07 3.02
N ALA A 107 -7.26 7.38 3.23
CA ALA A 107 -6.61 7.92 4.41
C ALA A 107 -7.43 7.56 5.68
N PRO A 108 -6.78 7.13 6.77
CA PRO A 108 -7.47 6.99 8.05
C PRO A 108 -7.91 8.38 8.53
N GLY A 109 -9.22 8.60 8.63
CA GLY A 109 -9.83 9.88 9.02
C GLY A 109 -10.53 10.64 7.90
N GLY A 110 -10.64 10.07 6.69
CA GLY A 110 -11.38 10.64 5.55
C GLY A 110 -12.82 10.13 5.40
N ALA A 111 -13.49 9.72 6.49
CA ALA A 111 -14.94 9.57 6.44
C ALA A 111 -15.56 10.97 6.43
N ASP A 112 -15.93 11.43 5.25
CA ASP A 112 -16.76 12.59 4.93
C ASP A 112 -17.33 13.37 6.12
N ASP A 113 -16.74 14.54 6.41
CA ASP A 113 -17.39 15.62 7.16
C ASP A 113 -18.36 16.41 6.24
N SER A 114 -19.13 15.69 5.42
CA SER A 114 -20.21 16.26 4.61
C SER A 114 -21.51 16.23 5.41
N GLY A 115 -21.53 16.96 6.52
CA GLY A 115 -22.70 17.16 7.37
C GLY A 115 -22.89 18.64 7.67
N LEU A 116 -23.25 19.42 6.65
CA LEU A 116 -23.85 20.75 6.79
C LEU A 116 -25.28 20.73 6.26
#